data_AF-A0A3G6ZJC1-F1
#
_entry.id   AF-A0A3G6ZJC1-F1
#
_cell.length_a   1.000
_cell.length_b   1.000
_cell.length_c   1.000
_cell.angle_alpha   90.00
_cell.angle_beta   90.00
_cell.angle_gamma   90.00
#
_symmetry.space_group_name_H-M   'P 1'
#
loop_
_entity.id
_entity.type
_entity.pdbx_description
1 polymer ?
#
loop_
_entity_poly.entity_id
_entity_poly.type
_entity_poly.pdbx_seq_one_letter_code
_entity_poly.pdbx_strand_id
1 'polypeptide(L)'
;MSPSEPRPARKPLKERIREEGGWFNWMNAVLIRKAGPAAVGPYDTEPEPERAERPCPLCGAPMSQHTFDRTGPRPRMFCPQQ
;
A
#
# COMPACT_ATOMS: atom_id res chain seq x y z
N MET A 1 37.18 -40.47 -8.74
CA MET A 1 36.05 -40.09 -7.87
C MET A 1 36.53 -38.95 -6.98
N SER A 2 36.28 -37.68 -7.32
CA SER A 2 36.65 -36.57 -6.43
C SER A 2 35.69 -36.52 -5.25
N PRO A 3 36.16 -36.35 -4.00
CA PRO A 3 35.26 -36.14 -2.89
C PRO A 3 34.66 -34.74 -3.03
N SER A 4 33.33 -34.66 -3.14
CA SER A 4 32.57 -33.41 -3.09
C SER A 4 32.71 -32.79 -1.70
N GLU A 5 33.21 -31.54 -1.64
CA GLU A 5 33.34 -30.78 -0.40
C GLU A 5 31.97 -30.61 0.31
N PRO A 6 31.95 -30.61 1.66
CA PRO A 6 30.73 -30.41 2.42
C PRO A 6 30.20 -28.99 2.20
N ARG A 7 28.94 -28.87 1.75
CA ARG A 7 28.27 -27.57 1.59
C ARG A 7 28.24 -26.83 2.94
N PRO A 8 28.55 -25.52 2.98
CA PRO A 8 28.57 -24.77 4.22
C PRO A 8 27.20 -24.80 4.90
N ALA A 9 27.21 -24.95 6.22
CA ALA A 9 26.00 -24.91 7.04
C ALA A 9 25.28 -23.57 6.86
N ARG A 10 23.95 -23.60 6.71
CA ARG A 10 23.16 -22.37 6.60
C ARG A 10 23.21 -21.61 7.92
N LYS A 11 23.34 -20.28 7.83
CA LYS A 11 23.27 -19.38 9.00
C LYS A 11 21.97 -19.61 9.80
N PRO A 12 22.02 -19.48 11.14
CA PRO A 12 20.83 -19.59 11.98
C PRO A 12 19.77 -18.55 11.62
N LEU A 13 18.49 -18.92 11.79
CA LEU A 13 17.36 -18.08 11.40
C LEU A 13 17.39 -16.69 12.06
N LYS A 14 17.76 -16.61 13.34
CA LYS A 14 17.82 -15.35 14.09
C LYS A 14 18.80 -14.35 13.48
N GLU A 15 19.96 -14.84 13.02
CA GLU A 15 20.98 -14.00 12.41
C GLU A 15 20.51 -13.48 11.05
N ARG A 16 19.88 -14.35 10.25
CA ARG A 16 19.29 -13.96 8.96
C ARG A 16 18.22 -12.89 9.11
N ILE A 17 17.35 -13.00 10.11
CA ILE A 17 16.32 -11.99 10.39
C ILE A 17 16.97 -10.63 10.75
N ARG A 18 18.06 -10.65 11.53
CA ARG A 18 18.79 -9.44 11.90
C ARG A 18 19.48 -8.80 10.69
N GLU A 19 20.09 -9.60 9.82
CA GLU A 19 20.74 -9.13 8.58
C GLU A 19 19.77 -8.45 7.60
N GLU A 20 18.53 -8.93 7.52
CA GLU A 20 17.47 -8.33 6.67
C GLU A 20 16.82 -7.07 7.30
N GLY A 21 17.26 -6.63 8.48
CA GLY A 21 16.69 -5.44 9.15
C GLY A 21 15.40 -5.70 9.93
N GLY A 22 15.14 -6.96 10.33
CA GLY A 22 14.04 -7.33 11.21
C GLY A 22 13.09 -8.38 10.62
N TRP A 23 12.16 -8.87 11.45
CA TRP A 23 11.27 -9.98 11.10
C TRP A 23 10.37 -9.67 9.90
N PHE A 24 9.83 -8.46 9.85
CA PHE A 24 8.95 -8.03 8.76
C PHE A 24 9.67 -8.02 7.40
N ASN A 25 10.89 -7.47 7.35
CA ASN A 25 11.68 -7.43 6.12
C ASN A 25 12.11 -8.82 5.67
N TRP A 26 12.52 -9.68 6.61
CA TRP A 26 12.83 -11.08 6.30
C TRP A 26 11.63 -11.83 5.73
N MET A 27 10.43 -11.65 6.31
CA MET A 27 9.19 -12.21 5.79
C MET A 27 8.88 -11.70 4.38
N ASN A 28 8.98 -10.39 4.14
CA ASN A 28 8.78 -9.80 2.81
C ASN A 28 9.78 -10.35 1.80
N ALA A 29 11.07 -10.46 2.14
CA ALA A 29 12.09 -11.01 1.25
C ALA A 29 11.80 -12.47 0.86
N VAL A 30 11.34 -13.28 1.82
CA VAL A 30 10.93 -14.66 1.57
C VAL A 30 9.70 -14.73 0.67
N LEU A 31 8.70 -13.89 0.93
CA LEU A 31 7.47 -13.83 0.13
C LEU A 31 7.76 -13.38 -1.31
N ILE A 32 8.53 -12.31 -1.50
CA ILE A 32 8.91 -11.80 -2.83
C ILE A 32 9.66 -12.87 -3.62
N ARG A 33 10.58 -13.60 -2.99
CA ARG A 33 11.31 -14.69 -3.64
C ARG A 33 10.41 -15.85 -4.08
N LYS A 34 9.29 -16.08 -3.39
CA LYS A 34 8.40 -17.23 -3.61
C LYS A 34 7.20 -16.92 -4.50
N ALA A 35 6.60 -15.74 -4.31
CA ALA A 35 5.37 -15.32 -4.96
C ALA A 35 5.57 -14.15 -5.96
N GLY A 36 6.77 -13.59 -6.02
CA GLY A 36 7.06 -12.38 -6.78
C GLY A 36 6.80 -11.10 -5.97
N PRO A 37 7.27 -9.94 -6.46
CA PRO A 37 6.93 -8.65 -5.87
C PRO A 37 5.42 -8.42 -5.96
N ALA A 38 4.89 -7.57 -5.08
CA ALA A 38 3.50 -7.17 -5.15
C ALA A 38 3.21 -6.58 -6.54
N ALA A 39 2.15 -7.07 -7.20
CA ALA A 39 1.61 -6.47 -8.40
C ALA A 39 0.88 -5.17 -8.00
N VAL A 40 1.65 -4.15 -7.62
CA VAL A 40 1.18 -2.78 -7.82
C VAL A 40 1.09 -2.66 -9.33
N GLY A 41 -0.13 -2.52 -9.87
CA GLY A 41 -0.30 -2.30 -11.31
C GLY A 41 0.58 -1.13 -11.77
N PRO A 42 0.66 -0.86 -13.09
CA PRO A 42 1.14 0.45 -13.51
C PRO A 42 0.34 1.45 -12.68
N TYR A 43 1.02 2.21 -11.81
CA TYR A 43 0.42 3.42 -11.29
C TYR A 43 0.03 4.15 -12.55
N ASP A 44 -1.27 4.36 -12.73
CA ASP A 44 -1.73 5.06 -13.92
C ASP A 44 -0.91 6.34 -13.99
N THR A 45 -0.10 6.47 -15.04
CA THR A 45 0.76 7.65 -15.21
C THR A 45 -0.09 8.86 -15.52
N GLU A 46 -1.35 8.64 -15.90
CA GLU A 46 -2.36 9.67 -15.93
C GLU A 46 -2.63 10.14 -14.49
N PRO A 47 -2.48 11.44 -14.19
CA PRO A 47 -2.78 11.95 -12.86
C PRO A 47 -4.23 11.61 -12.54
N GLU A 48 -4.44 10.92 -11.42
CA GLU A 48 -5.78 10.58 -10.94
C GLU A 48 -6.67 11.83 -10.99
N PRO A 49 -7.89 11.75 -11.58
CA PRO A 49 -8.77 12.90 -11.62
C PRO A 49 -8.94 13.45 -10.22
N GLU A 50 -8.86 14.78 -10.09
CA GLU A 50 -8.94 15.44 -8.80
C GLU A 50 -10.15 14.91 -8.04
N ARG A 51 -9.92 14.38 -6.83
CA ARG A 51 -10.97 13.68 -6.07
C ARG A 51 -12.21 14.56 -5.86
N ALA A 52 -12.03 15.89 -5.87
CA ALA A 52 -13.08 16.88 -5.76
C ALA A 52 -14.03 16.94 -6.99
N GLU A 53 -13.60 16.48 -8.16
CA GLU A 53 -14.44 16.45 -9.37
C GLU A 53 -15.31 15.19 -9.47
N ARG A 54 -15.12 14.22 -8.56
CA ARG A 54 -16.00 13.05 -8.48
C ARG A 54 -17.41 13.46 -8.07
N PRO A 55 -18.46 12.90 -8.69
CA PRO A 55 -19.83 13.24 -8.39
C PRO A 55 -20.23 12.78 -6.97
N CYS A 56 -20.99 13.62 -6.28
CA CYS A 56 -21.63 13.27 -5.02
C CYS A 56 -22.59 12.09 -5.22
N PRO A 57 -22.53 11.03 -4.39
CA PRO A 57 -23.45 9.89 -4.52
C PRO A 57 -24.91 10.24 -4.15
N LEU A 58 -25.16 11.42 -3.58
CA LEU A 58 -26.49 11.87 -3.17
C LEU A 58 -27.11 12.84 -4.18
N CYS A 59 -26.39 13.88 -4.60
CA CYS A 59 -26.92 14.94 -5.46
C CYS A 59 -26.34 14.96 -6.89
N GLY A 60 -25.31 14.15 -7.18
CA GLY A 60 -24.66 14.09 -8.49
C GLY A 60 -23.73 15.26 -8.84
N ALA A 61 -23.80 16.40 -8.13
CA ALA A 61 -22.89 17.54 -8.33
C ALA A 61 -21.45 17.20 -7.88
N PRO A 62 -20.41 17.84 -8.47
CA PRO A 62 -19.03 17.58 -8.08
C PRO A 62 -18.78 17.97 -6.62
N MET A 63 -17.94 17.19 -5.92
CA MET A 63 -17.55 17.43 -4.53
C MET A 63 -16.92 18.81 -4.30
N SER A 64 -16.29 19.40 -5.33
CA SER A 64 -15.72 20.76 -5.31
C SER A 64 -16.76 21.85 -5.01
N GLN A 65 -18.05 21.59 -5.26
CA GLN A 65 -19.15 22.53 -4.98
C GLN A 65 -19.76 22.38 -3.58
N HIS A 66 -19.30 21.43 -2.77
CA HIS A 66 -19.87 21.18 -1.44
C HIS A 66 -19.19 22.02 -0.36
N THR A 67 -19.95 22.44 0.65
CA THR A 67 -19.41 23.11 1.84
C THR A 67 -19.40 22.16 3.03
N PHE A 68 -18.41 22.32 3.91
CA PHE A 68 -18.23 21.45 5.08
C PHE A 68 -18.21 22.27 6.37
N ASP A 69 -19.14 21.97 7.27
CA ASP A 69 -19.10 22.45 8.65
C ASP A 69 -18.35 21.43 9.51
N ARG A 70 -17.20 21.87 10.04
CA ARG A 70 -16.32 21.07 10.92
C ARG A 70 -16.32 21.56 12.36
N THR A 71 -17.23 22.45 12.73
CA THR A 71 -17.26 23.06 14.07
C THR A 71 -17.81 22.12 15.14
N GLY A 72 -18.67 21.17 14.75
CA GLY A 72 -19.27 20.20 15.64
C GLY A 72 -18.47 18.89 15.80
N PRO A 73 -18.91 18.00 16.71
CA PRO A 73 -18.29 16.68 16.91
C PRO A 73 -18.44 15.75 15.70
N ARG A 74 -19.36 16.06 14.79
CA ARG A 74 -19.59 15.34 13.53
C ARG A 74 -19.54 16.32 12.37
N PRO A 75 -18.54 16.22 11.48
CA PRO A 75 -18.50 17.03 10.27
C PRO A 75 -19.77 16.84 9.45
N ARG A 76 -20.38 17.95 9.03
CA ARG A 76 -21.54 17.94 8.14
C ARG A 76 -21.14 18.50 6.78
N MET A 77 -21.63 17.88 5.73
CA MET A 77 -21.49 18.31 4.35
C MET A 77 -22.83 18.86 3.87
N PHE A 78 -22.82 19.96 3.12
CA PHE A 78 -24.01 20.53 2.47
C PHE A 78 -23.85 20.47 0.95
N CYS A 79 -24.88 19.99 0.26
CA CYS A 79 -24.92 20.01 -1.20
C CYS A 79 -25.11 21.45 -1.72
N PRO A 80 -24.73 21.73 -2.98
CA PRO A 80 -24.92 23.06 -3.58
C PRO A 80 -26.35 23.37 -4.02
N GLN A 81 -27.19 22.35 -4.23
CA GLN A 81 -28.58 22.46 -4.70
C GLN A 81 -29.55 21.83 -3.69
N GLN A 82 -29.44 22.21 -2.42
CA GLN A 82 -30.23 21.64 -1.32
C GLN A 82 -31.72 21.94 -1.46
#